data_AF-A0A973FDH8-F1
#
_entry.id   AF-A0A973FDH8-F1
#
_cell.length_a   1.000
_cell.length_b   1.000
_cell.length_c   1.000
_cell.angle_alpha   90.00
_cell.angle_beta   90.00
_cell.angle_gamma   90.00
#
_symmetry.space_group_name_H-M   'P 1'
#
loop_
_entity.id
_entity.type
_entity.pdbx_description
1 polymer ?
#
loop_
_entity_poly.entity_id
_entity_poly.type
_entity_poly.pdbx_seq_one_letter_code
_entity_poly.pdbx_strand_id
1 'polypeptide(L)'
;MITDRGYKCRITNIVPLSDNEKLFLLRIVNPFERELFNFRPGQFLMLEVPGYGEAPISISSSTSNHEFIELCIRKAGHVTSAIFEARQGAMVSIRGPFGTAFPMEEMEGHNVLMVTGGLGIAPMRAPLFWIGNHRDRYRDVRLLYGAKDPSQLLFNYQFEEWQKVSNV
;
A
#
# COMPACT_ATOMS: atom_id res chain seq x y z
N MET A 1 -9.23 18.45 2.22
CA MET A 1 -9.22 16.99 2.51
C MET A 1 -9.23 16.85 4.02
N ILE A 2 -10.22 16.18 4.62
CA ILE A 2 -10.32 16.05 6.09
C ILE A 2 -9.41 14.89 6.49
N THR A 3 -8.22 15.17 7.00
CA THR A 3 -7.19 14.17 7.29
C THR A 3 -7.31 13.53 8.67
N ASP A 4 -8.12 14.09 9.58
CA ASP A 4 -8.29 13.59 10.95
C ASP A 4 -9.53 12.68 11.13
N ARG A 5 -10.13 12.23 10.03
CA ARG A 5 -11.28 11.32 10.08
C ARG A 5 -10.80 9.90 10.34
N GLY A 6 -11.38 9.26 11.36
CA GLY A 6 -11.16 7.85 11.67
C GLY A 6 -12.20 6.95 11.01
N TYR A 7 -11.76 5.80 10.52
CA TYR A 7 -12.59 4.81 9.86
C TYR A 7 -12.45 3.45 10.55
N LYS A 8 -13.58 2.86 10.95
CA LYS A 8 -13.58 1.47 11.45
C LYS A 8 -13.46 0.50 10.29
N CYS A 9 -12.49 -0.39 10.39
CA CYS A 9 -12.16 -1.35 9.35
C CYS A 9 -12.22 -2.77 9.85
N ARG A 10 -12.56 -3.70 8.95
CA ARG A 10 -12.43 -5.13 9.16
C ARG A 10 -11.27 -5.67 8.33
N ILE A 11 -10.46 -6.53 8.93
CA ILE A 11 -9.46 -7.31 8.19
C ILE A 11 -10.20 -8.39 7.41
N THR A 12 -10.18 -8.28 6.09
CA THR A 12 -10.91 -9.18 5.20
C THR A 12 -10.05 -10.29 4.63
N ASN A 13 -8.74 -10.06 4.55
CA ASN A 13 -7.76 -11.08 4.20
C ASN A 13 -6.38 -10.72 4.76
N ILE A 14 -5.53 -11.72 4.91
CA ILE A 14 -4.12 -11.59 5.33
C ILE A 14 -3.29 -12.48 4.41
N VAL A 15 -2.37 -11.90 3.66
CA VAL A 15 -1.48 -12.62 2.74
C VAL A 15 -0.05 -12.58 3.30
N PRO A 16 0.54 -13.73 3.67
CA PRO A 16 1.97 -13.80 3.99
C PRO A 16 2.81 -13.46 2.76
N LEU A 17 3.80 -12.58 2.91
CA LEU A 17 4.72 -12.21 1.82
C LEU A 17 6.15 -12.72 2.08
N SER A 18 6.54 -12.79 3.35
CA SER A 18 7.82 -13.34 3.83
C SER A 18 7.65 -13.81 5.28
N ASP A 19 8.75 -14.21 5.93
CA ASP A 19 8.77 -14.52 7.37
C ASP A 19 8.38 -13.31 8.25
N ASN A 20 8.63 -12.09 7.79
CA ASN A 20 8.46 -10.86 8.59
C ASN A 20 7.44 -9.88 8.01
N GLU A 21 6.94 -10.09 6.79
CA GLU A 21 5.98 -9.22 6.12
C GLU A 21 4.66 -9.92 5.80
N LYS A 22 3.55 -9.24 6.10
CA LYS A 22 2.19 -9.64 5.71
C LYS A 22 1.48 -8.47 5.03
N LEU A 23 0.66 -8.78 4.04
CA LEU A 23 -0.30 -7.85 3.44
C LEU A 23 -1.65 -8.01 4.12
N PHE A 24 -2.16 -6.93 4.70
CA PHE A 24 -3.49 -6.88 5.30
C PHE A 24 -4.46 -6.17 4.37
N LEU A 25 -5.56 -6.83 4.01
CA LEU A 25 -6.64 -6.24 3.23
C LEU A 25 -7.72 -5.73 4.20
N LEU A 26 -7.81 -4.42 4.32
CA LEU A 26 -8.78 -3.75 5.20
C LEU A 26 -9.98 -3.27 4.39
N ARG A 27 -11.18 -3.49 4.92
CA ARG A 27 -12.41 -2.90 4.39
C ARG A 27 -13.00 -1.95 5.41
N ILE A 28 -13.20 -0.68 5.03
CA ILE A 28 -13.99 0.27 5.81
C ILE A 28 -15.42 -0.28 5.94
N VAL A 29 -15.90 -0.43 7.18
CA VAL A 29 -17.15 -1.14 7.45
C VAL A 29 -18.37 -0.35 6.99
N ASN A 30 -18.34 0.98 7.12
CA ASN A 30 -19.42 1.83 6.66
C ASN A 30 -19.31 2.00 5.13
N PRO A 31 -20.32 1.57 4.34
CA PRO A 31 -20.26 1.61 2.88
C PRO A 31 -20.18 3.05 2.34
N PHE A 32 -20.85 4.01 2.98
CA PHE A 32 -20.80 5.41 2.56
C PHE A 32 -19.40 6.01 2.81
N GLU A 33 -18.78 5.70 3.95
CA GLU A 33 -17.42 6.17 4.23
C GLU A 33 -16.39 5.52 3.31
N ARG A 34 -16.60 4.25 3.00
CA ARG A 34 -15.78 3.49 2.06
C ARG A 34 -15.79 4.09 0.67
N GLU A 35 -16.96 4.45 0.15
CA GLU A 35 -17.12 5.08 -1.17
C GLU A 35 -16.46 6.47 -1.23
N LEU A 36 -16.50 7.21 -0.13
CA LEU A 36 -15.90 8.55 -0.05
C LEU A 36 -14.40 8.54 0.23
N PHE A 37 -13.85 7.43 0.73
CA PHE A 37 -12.43 7.33 1.04
C PHE A 37 -11.60 7.32 -0.25
N ASN A 38 -10.66 8.26 -0.33
CA ASN A 38 -9.76 8.43 -1.46
C ASN A 38 -8.37 8.80 -0.94
N PHE A 39 -7.34 8.39 -1.67
CA PHE A 39 -5.94 8.71 -1.38
C PHE A 39 -5.16 8.90 -2.69
N ARG A 40 -3.96 9.45 -2.59
CA ARG A 40 -3.02 9.59 -3.71
C ARG A 40 -1.80 8.69 -3.53
N PRO A 41 -1.16 8.25 -4.62
CA PRO A 41 0.04 7.42 -4.53
C PRO A 41 1.11 8.07 -3.65
N GLY A 42 1.74 7.29 -2.77
CA GLY A 42 2.74 7.78 -1.81
C GLY A 42 2.19 8.18 -0.44
N GLN A 43 0.87 8.24 -0.26
CA GLN A 43 0.27 8.52 1.04
C GLN A 43 0.24 7.30 1.97
N PHE A 44 0.07 7.58 3.27
CA PHE A 44 0.02 6.58 4.33
C PHE A 44 -1.20 6.78 5.24
N LEU A 45 -1.48 5.79 6.08
CA LEU A 45 -2.53 5.81 7.09
C LEU A 45 -1.95 5.60 8.48
N MET A 46 -2.58 6.18 9.50
CA MET A 46 -2.35 5.77 10.89
C MET A 46 -3.24 4.55 11.17
N LEU A 47 -2.65 3.37 11.28
CA LEU A 47 -3.34 2.14 11.65
C LEU A 47 -3.39 2.02 13.17
N GLU A 48 -4.58 2.04 13.75
CA GLU A 48 -4.85 1.81 15.16
C GLU A 48 -5.20 0.35 15.42
N VAL A 49 -4.46 -0.28 16.34
CA VAL A 49 -4.77 -1.61 16.86
C VAL A 49 -5.34 -1.45 18.29
N PRO A 50 -6.58 -1.90 18.56
CA PRO A 50 -7.23 -1.68 19.85
C PRO A 50 -6.39 -2.16 21.04
N GLY A 51 -6.08 -1.25 21.95
CA GLY A 51 -5.27 -1.54 23.15
C GLY A 51 -3.74 -1.47 22.96
N TYR A 52 -3.26 -1.26 21.73
CA TYR A 52 -1.82 -1.20 21.41
C TYR A 52 -1.38 0.15 20.83
N GLY A 53 -2.32 1.01 20.43
CA GLY A 53 -2.04 2.34 19.87
C GLY A 53 -2.03 2.35 18.34
N GLU A 54 -1.35 3.33 17.75
CA GLU A 54 -1.32 3.54 16.29
C GLU A 54 0.10 3.59 15.70
N ALA A 55 0.22 3.20 14.43
CA ALA A 55 1.47 3.28 13.67
C ALA A 55 1.21 3.76 12.23
N PRO A 56 2.13 4.57 11.64
CA PRO A 56 2.01 4.99 10.26
C PRO A 56 2.37 3.83 9.31
N ILE A 57 1.49 3.52 8.36
CA ILE A 57 1.67 2.46 7.37
C ILE A 57 1.29 2.98 5.99
N SER A 58 2.21 2.88 5.02
CA SER A 58 1.98 3.29 3.64
C SER A 58 0.88 2.48 2.97
N ILE A 59 0.04 3.16 2.19
CA ILE A 59 -1.00 2.49 1.41
C ILE A 59 -0.35 1.78 0.22
N SER A 60 -0.63 0.48 0.08
CA SER A 60 -0.05 -0.39 -0.95
C SER A 60 -1.05 -0.79 -2.04
N SER A 61 -2.33 -0.41 -1.91
CA SER A 61 -3.39 -0.71 -2.89
C SER A 61 -3.42 0.29 -4.05
N SER A 62 -4.11 -0.07 -5.12
CA SER A 62 -4.48 0.87 -6.20
C SER A 62 -5.43 1.95 -5.69
N THR A 63 -5.29 3.18 -6.21
CA THR A 63 -6.23 4.28 -5.94
C THR A 63 -7.62 4.07 -6.54
N SER A 64 -7.73 3.19 -7.54
CA SER A 64 -9.01 2.81 -8.17
C SER A 64 -9.75 1.68 -7.44
N ASN A 65 -9.14 1.06 -6.42
CA ASN A 65 -9.80 0.04 -5.61
C ASN A 65 -10.49 0.69 -4.41
N HIS A 66 -11.82 0.77 -4.47
CA HIS A 66 -12.65 1.29 -3.39
C HIS A 66 -13.16 0.19 -2.44
N GLU A 67 -12.94 -1.09 -2.75
CA GLU A 67 -13.44 -2.20 -1.95
C GLU A 67 -12.52 -2.52 -0.77
N PHE A 68 -11.21 -2.41 -0.96
CA PHE A 68 -10.20 -2.73 0.03
C PHE A 68 -8.99 -1.79 -0.01
N ILE A 69 -8.43 -1.54 1.17
CA ILE A 69 -7.17 -0.85 1.38
C ILE A 69 -6.13 -1.89 1.75
N GLU A 70 -5.02 -1.93 1.03
CA GLU A 70 -3.93 -2.86 1.31
C GLU A 70 -2.83 -2.19 2.09
N LEU A 71 -2.45 -2.81 3.22
CA LEU A 71 -1.33 -2.37 4.06
C LEU A 71 -0.29 -3.49 4.16
N CYS A 72 0.90 -3.28 3.61
CA CYS A 72 2.02 -4.19 3.77
C CYS A 72 2.79 -3.84 5.05
N ILE A 73 2.80 -4.74 6.01
CA ILE A 73 3.32 -4.48 7.35
C ILE A 73 4.46 -5.44 7.66
N ARG A 74 5.57 -4.91 8.14
CA ARG A 74 6.67 -5.66 8.75
C ARG A 74 6.48 -5.76 10.26
N LYS A 75 6.69 -6.94 10.84
CA LYS A 75 6.74 -7.13 12.30
C LYS A 75 8.04 -6.50 12.84
N ALA A 76 7.91 -5.36 13.53
CA ALA A 76 9.08 -4.56 13.93
C ALA A 76 8.91 -3.82 15.27
N GLY A 77 7.68 -3.50 15.69
CA GLY A 77 7.42 -2.74 16.91
C GLY A 77 6.17 -3.23 17.64
N HIS A 78 5.78 -2.53 18.69
CA HIS A 78 4.65 -2.92 19.54
C HIS A 78 3.33 -3.08 18.76
N VAL A 79 2.92 -2.03 18.02
CA VAL A 79 1.69 -2.05 17.21
C VAL A 79 1.76 -3.07 16.07
N THR A 80 2.89 -3.13 15.34
CA THR A 80 3.02 -4.06 14.21
C THR A 80 3.18 -5.51 14.65
N SER A 81 3.65 -5.77 15.87
CA SER A 81 3.61 -7.11 16.46
C SER A 81 2.21 -7.52 16.85
N ALA A 82 1.41 -6.59 17.38
CA ALA A 82 0.03 -6.87 17.78
C ALA A 82 -0.88 -7.22 16.58
N ILE A 83 -0.79 -6.46 15.48
CA ILE A 83 -1.58 -6.76 14.27
C ILE A 83 -1.20 -8.11 13.63
N PHE A 84 0.03 -8.59 13.85
CA PHE A 84 0.48 -9.89 13.32
C PHE A 84 -0.23 -11.08 13.94
N GLU A 85 -0.78 -10.91 15.15
CA GLU A 85 -1.57 -11.91 15.87
C GLU A 85 -3.06 -11.83 15.50
N ALA A 86 -3.48 -10.81 14.75
CA ALA A 86 -4.84 -10.67 14.29
C ALA A 86 -5.20 -11.73 13.24
N ARG A 87 -6.50 -12.06 13.20
CA ARG A 87 -7.07 -12.99 12.23
C ARG A 87 -8.02 -12.25 11.30
N GLN A 88 -8.34 -12.88 10.18
CA GLN A 88 -9.44 -12.44 9.33
C GLN A 88 -10.71 -12.25 10.17
N GLY A 89 -11.44 -11.16 9.92
CA GLY A 89 -12.61 -10.74 10.69
C GLY A 89 -12.31 -9.77 11.83
N ALA A 90 -11.05 -9.63 12.26
CA ALA A 90 -10.67 -8.70 13.32
C ALA A 90 -10.95 -7.23 12.93
N MET A 91 -11.22 -6.42 13.95
CA MET A 91 -11.54 -5.00 13.82
C MET A 91 -10.33 -4.14 14.17
N VAL A 92 -10.07 -3.14 13.32
CA VAL A 92 -9.04 -2.11 13.50
C VAL A 92 -9.62 -0.74 13.12
N SER A 93 -8.90 0.34 13.42
CA SER A 93 -9.23 1.67 12.87
C SER A 93 -8.10 2.18 11.99
N ILE A 94 -8.42 3.03 11.03
CA ILE A 94 -7.43 3.82 10.29
C ILE A 94 -7.78 5.30 10.36
N ARG A 95 -6.78 6.18 10.33
CA ARG A 95 -6.95 7.62 10.09
C ARG A 95 -6.11 8.06 8.90
N GLY A 96 -6.56 9.10 8.21
CA GLY A 96 -5.88 9.70 7.05
C GLY A 96 -6.77 9.77 5.81
N PRO A 97 -6.18 9.81 4.60
CA PRO A 97 -4.76 9.64 4.30
C PRO A 97 -3.88 10.81 4.76
N PHE A 98 -2.60 10.53 5.00
CA PHE A 98 -1.54 11.48 5.37
C PHE A 98 -0.36 11.41 4.40
N GLY A 99 0.55 12.38 4.49
CA GLY A 99 1.78 12.43 3.70
C GLY A 99 1.64 13.13 2.36
N THR A 100 2.78 13.46 1.78
CA THR A 100 2.90 14.09 0.46
C THR A 100 2.80 13.02 -0.62
N ALA A 101 1.93 13.24 -1.61
CA ALA A 101 1.78 12.34 -2.73
C ALA A 101 2.98 12.42 -3.69
N PHE A 102 3.24 11.35 -4.42
CA PHE A 102 4.08 11.44 -5.60
C PHE A 102 3.41 12.33 -6.65
N PRO A 103 4.18 13.16 -7.39
CA PRO A 103 3.64 14.06 -8.40
C PRO A 103 3.35 13.31 -9.71
N MET A 104 2.37 12.39 -9.65
CA MET A 104 2.10 11.45 -10.74
C MET A 104 1.70 12.14 -12.03
N GLU A 105 0.92 13.21 -11.93
CA GLU A 105 0.46 14.02 -13.06
C GLU A 105 1.62 14.84 -13.67
N GLU A 106 2.54 15.35 -12.85
CA GLU A 106 3.71 16.10 -13.34
C GLU A 106 4.73 15.18 -14.06
N MET A 107 4.69 13.88 -13.77
CA MET A 107 5.52 12.88 -14.45
C MET A 107 4.93 12.42 -15.79
N GLU A 108 3.70 12.80 -16.14
CA GLU A 108 3.13 12.50 -17.46
C GLU A 108 3.99 13.12 -18.58
N GLY A 109 4.20 12.38 -19.67
CA GLY A 109 5.05 12.78 -20.79
C GLY A 109 6.55 12.63 -20.52
N HIS A 110 6.98 12.14 -19.35
CA HIS A 110 8.38 11.93 -18.99
C HIS A 110 8.76 10.45 -18.89
N ASN A 111 10.07 10.18 -18.87
CA ASN A 111 10.60 8.87 -18.46
C ASN A 111 10.57 8.80 -16.93
N VAL A 112 10.20 7.64 -16.37
CA VAL A 112 10.07 7.41 -14.94
C VAL A 112 11.00 6.28 -14.51
N LEU A 113 11.90 6.58 -13.57
CA LEU A 113 12.74 5.59 -12.91
C LEU A 113 12.29 5.46 -11.44
N MET A 114 11.74 4.31 -11.10
CA MET A 114 11.39 3.96 -9.73
C MET A 114 12.51 3.11 -9.13
N VAL A 115 13.06 3.53 -7.99
CA VAL A 115 14.12 2.80 -7.29
C VAL A 115 13.65 2.47 -5.88
N THR A 116 13.70 1.19 -5.51
CA THR A 116 13.23 0.75 -4.20
C THR A 116 13.94 -0.49 -3.69
N GLY A 117 13.88 -0.69 -2.38
CA GLY A 117 14.58 -1.76 -1.68
C GLY A 117 13.76 -2.39 -0.56
N GLY A 118 13.72 -3.71 -0.48
CA GLY A 118 13.03 -4.46 0.57
C GLY A 118 11.57 -4.04 0.75
N LEU A 119 11.18 -3.64 1.97
CA LEU A 119 9.83 -3.16 2.30
C LEU A 119 9.44 -1.87 1.56
N GLY A 120 10.41 -1.10 1.05
CA GLY A 120 10.14 0.12 0.30
C GLY A 120 9.31 -0.10 -0.97
N ILE A 121 9.16 -1.34 -1.45
CA ILE A 121 8.27 -1.65 -2.57
C ILE A 121 6.80 -1.43 -2.20
N ALA A 122 6.43 -1.55 -0.92
CA ALA A 122 5.06 -1.36 -0.44
C ALA A 122 4.45 0.01 -0.84
N PRO A 123 5.08 1.17 -0.50
CA PRO A 123 4.60 2.47 -0.97
C PRO A 123 4.74 2.67 -2.50
N MET A 124 5.59 1.89 -3.19
CA MET A 124 5.75 1.97 -4.65
C MET A 124 4.65 1.24 -5.42
N ARG A 125 3.87 0.36 -4.77
CA ARG A 125 2.77 -0.35 -5.42
C ARG A 125 1.69 0.60 -5.93
N ALA A 126 1.30 1.61 -5.15
CA ALA A 126 0.29 2.58 -5.57
C ALA A 126 0.73 3.39 -6.83
N PRO A 127 1.96 3.93 -6.91
CA PRO A 127 2.49 4.51 -8.14
C PRO A 127 2.55 3.53 -9.32
N LEU A 128 2.96 2.28 -9.10
CA LEU A 128 2.98 1.25 -10.16
C LEU A 128 1.59 0.98 -10.72
N PHE A 129 0.57 0.85 -9.86
CA PHE A 129 -0.83 0.74 -10.30
C PHE A 129 -1.29 1.98 -11.06
N TRP A 130 -0.95 3.18 -10.57
CA TRP A 130 -1.33 4.43 -11.23
C TRP A 130 -0.76 4.52 -12.65
N ILE A 131 0.53 4.25 -12.81
CA ILE A 131 1.20 4.25 -14.12
C ILE A 131 0.61 3.16 -15.00
N GLY A 132 0.38 1.95 -14.47
CA GLY A 132 -0.25 0.86 -15.23
C GLY A 132 -1.63 1.24 -15.79
N ASN A 133 -2.46 1.92 -14.99
CA ASN A 133 -3.79 2.39 -15.40
C ASN A 133 -3.76 3.57 -16.39
N HIS A 134 -2.62 4.26 -16.52
CA HIS A 134 -2.44 5.43 -17.39
C HIS A 134 -1.20 5.27 -18.27
N ARG A 135 -0.90 4.04 -18.69
CA ARG A 135 0.41 3.69 -19.26
C ARG A 135 0.74 4.53 -20.49
N ASP A 136 -0.25 4.87 -21.30
CA ASP A 136 -0.15 5.70 -22.50
C ASP A 136 0.33 7.14 -22.22
N ARG A 137 0.21 7.63 -20.98
CA ARG A 137 0.63 8.97 -20.58
C ARG A 137 2.10 9.07 -20.17
N TYR A 138 2.79 7.95 -20.01
CA TYR A 138 4.20 7.92 -19.58
C TYR A 138 5.11 7.42 -20.70
N ARG A 139 6.36 7.90 -20.76
CA ARG A 139 7.36 7.42 -21.74
C ARG A 139 8.00 6.11 -21.27
N ASP A 140 9.32 6.07 -21.11
CA ASP A 140 10.01 4.89 -20.59
C ASP A 140 9.77 4.76 -19.09
N VAL A 141 9.38 3.59 -18.62
CA VAL A 141 9.16 3.32 -17.20
C VAL A 141 10.06 2.16 -16.79
N ARG A 142 10.82 2.34 -15.71
CA ARG A 142 11.71 1.30 -15.17
C ARG A 142 11.55 1.19 -13.66
N LEU A 143 11.52 -0.05 -13.17
CA LEU A 143 11.57 -0.38 -11.75
C LEU A 143 12.91 -1.06 -11.43
N LEU A 144 13.70 -0.45 -10.57
CA LEU A 144 14.86 -1.06 -9.94
C LEU A 144 14.46 -1.47 -8.53
N TYR A 145 14.20 -2.77 -8.34
CA TYR A 145 13.82 -3.34 -7.06
C TYR A 145 14.91 -4.28 -6.54
N GLY A 146 15.53 -3.90 -5.42
CA GLY A 146 16.55 -4.70 -4.74
C GLY A 146 16.07 -5.28 -3.41
N ALA A 147 16.64 -6.41 -3.01
CA ALA A 147 16.54 -6.94 -1.65
C ALA A 147 17.89 -7.51 -1.23
N LYS A 148 18.09 -7.68 0.08
CA LYS A 148 19.33 -8.26 0.61
C LYS A 148 19.50 -9.71 0.14
N ASP A 149 18.41 -10.47 0.22
CA ASP A 149 18.33 -11.87 -0.17
C ASP A 149 17.08 -12.07 -1.06
N PRO A 150 17.09 -13.00 -2.04
CA PRO A 150 15.93 -13.24 -2.90
C PRO A 150 14.64 -13.60 -2.14
N SER A 151 14.76 -14.24 -0.97
CA SER A 151 13.62 -14.58 -0.10
C SER A 151 12.92 -13.37 0.52
N GLN A 152 13.54 -12.19 0.48
CA GLN A 152 12.98 -10.93 0.98
C GLN A 152 12.31 -10.09 -0.13
N LEU A 153 12.25 -10.61 -1.36
CA LEU A 153 11.48 -9.99 -2.43
C LEU A 153 9.99 -10.17 -2.15
N LEU A 154 9.31 -9.05 -1.93
CA LEU A 154 7.87 -9.01 -1.68
C LEU A 154 7.12 -8.91 -3.00
N PHE A 155 5.87 -9.39 -3.02
CA PHE A 155 4.96 -9.30 -4.17
C PHE A 155 5.51 -9.93 -5.46
N ASN A 156 6.33 -10.97 -5.33
CA ASN A 156 6.86 -11.74 -6.46
C ASN A 156 5.77 -12.19 -7.46
N TYR A 157 4.56 -12.47 -6.98
CA TYR A 157 3.40 -12.80 -7.80
C TYR A 157 2.93 -11.66 -8.74
N GLN A 158 3.36 -10.42 -8.53
CA GLN A 158 3.05 -9.27 -9.39
C GLN A 158 4.19 -8.91 -10.36
N PHE A 159 5.32 -9.61 -10.33
CA PHE A 159 6.48 -9.21 -11.13
C PHE A 159 6.18 -9.24 -12.63
N GLU A 160 5.42 -10.23 -13.11
CA GLU A 160 4.99 -10.29 -14.51
C GLU A 160 4.07 -9.12 -14.90
N GLU A 161 3.23 -8.63 -13.96
CA GLU A 161 2.40 -7.44 -14.19
C GLU A 161 3.28 -6.19 -14.27
N TRP A 162 4.26 -6.07 -13.37
CA TRP A 162 5.16 -4.93 -13.34
C TRP A 162 6.09 -4.88 -14.54
N GLN A 163 6.49 -6.03 -15.10
CA GLN A 163 7.24 -6.12 -16.36
C GLN A 163 6.42 -5.69 -17.58
N LYS A 164 5.09 -5.69 -17.52
CA LYS A 164 4.25 -5.14 -18.60
C LYS A 164 4.12 -3.61 -18.50
N VAL A 165 4.23 -3.08 -17.29
CA VAL A 165 4.22 -1.63 -17.03
C VAL A 165 5.59 -1.03 -17.30
N SER A 166 6.63 -1.71 -16.80
CA SER A 166 8.03 -1.45 -17.08
C SER A 166 8.34 -1.81 -18.52
N ASN A 167 9.25 -1.10 -19.16
CA ASN A 167 9.73 -1.48 -20.49
C ASN A 167 10.93 -2.46 -20.41
N VAL A 168 10.98 -3.27 -19.35
CA VAL A 168 12.07 -4.21 -19.04
C VAL A 168 11.49 -5.53 -18.59
#